data_AF-A0A7W1I765-F1
#
_entry.id   AF-A0A7W1I765-F1
#
_cell.length_a   1.000
_cell.length_b   1.000
_cell.length_c   1.000
_cell.angle_alpha   90.00
_cell.angle_beta   90.00
_cell.angle_gamma   90.00
#
_symmetry.space_group_name_H-M   'P 1'
#
loop_
_entity.id
_entity.type
_entity.pdbx_description
1 polymer ?
#
loop_
_entity_poly.entity_id
_entity_poly.type
_entity_poly.pdbx_seq_one_letter_code
_entity_poly.pdbx_strand_id
1 'polypeptide(L)' 'PLCREAAVAALGAIGDPAGLSAILAATTDKPAVRRRAVLALAPFAGPDVDAALERALEDRDWQVRQAAEDLLRDD' A
#
# COMPACT_ATOMS: atom_id res chain seq x y z
N PRO A 1 -3.32 -2.30 16.73
CA PRO A 1 -3.40 -1.56 15.44
C PRO A 1 -2.00 -1.10 14.97
N LEU A 2 -1.22 -0.47 15.85
CA LEU A 2 0.15 -0.01 15.57
C LEU A 2 1.06 -1.12 15.04
N CYS A 3 0.99 -2.35 15.59
CA CYS A 3 1.84 -3.46 15.14
C CYS A 3 1.64 -3.82 13.67
N ARG A 4 0.41 -3.79 13.15
CA ARG A 4 0.14 -4.12 11.74
C ARG A 4 0.66 -3.04 10.82
N GLU A 5 0.44 -1.78 11.17
CA GLU A 5 0.97 -0.64 10.42
C GLU A 5 2.51 -0.68 10.36
N ALA A 6 3.18 -0.86 11.51
CA ALA A 6 4.63 -0.96 11.56
C ALA A 6 5.18 -2.16 10.77
N ALA A 7 4.52 -3.33 10.85
CA ALA A 7 4.92 -4.51 10.10
C ALA A 7 4.81 -4.29 8.58
N VAL A 8 3.71 -3.71 8.10
CA VAL A 8 3.52 -3.41 6.67
C VAL A 8 4.55 -2.40 6.18
N ALA A 9 4.85 -1.38 6.99
CA ALA A 9 5.90 -0.42 6.68
C ALA A 9 7.28 -1.08 6.54
N ALA A 10 7.60 -2.00 7.44
CA ALA A 10 8.86 -2.74 7.41
C ALA A 10 8.95 -3.63 6.18
N LEU A 11 7.87 -4.34 5.82
CA LEU A 11 7.83 -5.16 4.61
C LEU A 11 8.07 -4.33 3.34
N GLY A 12 7.42 -3.17 3.23
CA GLY A 12 7.66 -2.23 2.13
C GLY A 12 9.10 -1.75 2.09
N ALA A 13 9.67 -1.34 3.23
CA ALA A 13 11.07 -0.90 3.29
C ALA A 13 12.08 -2.00 2.95
N ILE A 14 11.75 -3.27 3.22
CA ILE A 14 12.58 -4.43 2.86
C ILE A 14 12.51 -4.70 1.35
N GLY A 15 11.33 -4.57 0.73
CA GLY A 15 11.15 -4.76 -0.71
C GLY A 15 11.26 -6.22 -1.20
N ASP A 16 11.23 -7.20 -0.29
CA ASP A 16 11.28 -8.62 -0.65
C ASP A 16 9.91 -9.07 -1.21
N PRO A 17 9.85 -9.66 -2.42
CA PRO A 17 8.61 -10.17 -3.02
C PRO A 17 7.81 -11.13 -2.12
N ALA A 18 8.47 -11.85 -1.20
CA ALA A 18 7.79 -12.71 -0.23
C ALA A 18 6.81 -11.93 0.68
N GLY A 19 7.05 -10.63 0.90
CA GLY A 19 6.19 -9.74 1.68
C GLY A 19 4.99 -9.16 0.92
N LEU A 20 5.02 -9.20 -0.43
CA LEU A 20 4.05 -8.49 -1.27
C LEU A 20 2.60 -8.91 -0.99
N SER A 21 2.35 -10.21 -0.85
CA SER A 21 0.99 -10.73 -0.56
C SER A 21 0.40 -10.15 0.74
N ALA A 22 1.22 -9.95 1.77
CA ALA A 22 0.80 -9.38 3.04
C ALA A 22 0.52 -7.88 2.94
N ILE A 23 1.31 -7.15 2.13
CA ILE A 23 1.09 -5.73 1.84
C ILE A 23 -0.20 -5.55 1.06
N LEU A 24 -0.43 -6.34 0.01
CA LEU A 24 -1.66 -6.31 -0.79
C LEU A 24 -2.90 -6.57 0.08
N ALA A 25 -2.87 -7.55 0.97
CA ALA A 25 -3.96 -7.81 1.91
C ALA A 25 -4.22 -6.62 2.86
N ALA A 26 -3.17 -5.89 3.25
CA ALA A 26 -3.28 -4.73 4.12
C ALA A 26 -3.94 -3.51 3.45
N THR A 27 -4.01 -3.47 2.11
CA THR A 27 -4.71 -2.41 1.36
C THR A 27 -6.23 -2.40 1.59
N THR A 28 -6.79 -3.44 2.23
CA THR A 28 -8.22 -3.52 2.59
C THR A 28 -8.49 -3.51 4.10
N ASP A 29 -7.48 -3.24 4.94
CA ASP A 29 -7.62 -3.20 6.41
C ASP A 29 -8.23 -1.86 6.89
N LYS A 30 -8.00 -1.50 8.16
CA LYS A 30 -8.43 -0.26 8.79
C LYS A 30 -7.71 0.95 8.18
N PRO A 31 -8.29 2.16 8.26
CA PRO A 31 -7.79 3.34 7.53
C PRO A 31 -6.29 3.59 7.65
N ALA A 32 -5.75 3.62 8.87
CA ALA A 32 -4.32 3.83 9.11
C ALA A 32 -3.42 2.75 8.46
N VAL A 33 -3.87 1.50 8.41
CA VAL A 33 -3.13 0.39 7.82
C VAL A 33 -3.20 0.44 6.28
N ARG A 34 -4.36 0.78 5.70
CA ARG A 34 -4.50 0.90 4.24
C ARG A 34 -3.55 1.94 3.66
N ARG A 35 -3.50 3.13 4.27
CA ARG A 35 -2.58 4.19 3.85
C ARG A 35 -1.14 3.69 3.87
N ARG A 36 -0.75 2.98 4.93
CA ARG A 36 0.59 2.43 5.03
C ARG A 36 0.87 1.35 3.99
N ALA A 37 -0.11 0.50 3.71
CA ALA A 37 -0.01 -0.54 2.70
C ALA A 37 0.22 0.04 1.30
N VAL A 38 -0.53 1.09 0.93
CA VAL A 38 -0.34 1.77 -0.36
C VAL A 38 1.08 2.34 -0.48
N LEU A 39 1.58 3.05 0.53
CA LEU A 39 2.97 3.54 0.51
C LEU A 39 4.00 2.42 0.45
N ALA A 40 3.73 1.28 1.10
CA ALA A 40 4.62 0.13 1.11
C ALA A 40 4.68 -0.61 -0.24
N LEU A 41 3.79 -0.29 -1.20
CA LEU A 41 3.82 -0.86 -2.55
C LEU A 41 4.89 -0.22 -3.45
N ALA A 42 5.49 0.91 -3.07
CA ALA A 42 6.44 1.66 -3.90
C ALA A 42 7.61 0.87 -4.52
N PRO A 43 8.22 -0.13 -3.87
CA PRO A 43 9.30 -0.90 -4.49
C PRO A 43 8.81 -2.10 -5.33
N PHE A 44 7.50 -2.28 -5.49
CA PHE A 44 6.91 -3.40 -6.19
C PHE A 44 6.18 -2.92 -7.44
N ALA A 45 6.12 -3.77 -8.46
CA ALA A 45 5.37 -3.54 -9.69
C ALA A 45 4.64 -4.82 -10.11
N GLY A 46 3.61 -4.66 -10.93
CA GLY A 46 2.86 -5.77 -11.52
C GLY A 46 1.36 -5.62 -11.35
N PRO A 47 0.57 -6.48 -12.02
CA PRO A 47 -0.87 -6.27 -12.19
C PRO A 47 -1.64 -6.21 -10.87
N ASP A 48 -1.20 -6.95 -9.84
CA ASP A 48 -1.84 -6.91 -8.52
C ASP A 48 -1.52 -5.61 -7.76
N VAL A 49 -0.35 -5.02 -8.00
CA VAL A 49 0.04 -3.71 -7.45
C VAL A 49 -0.77 -2.62 -8.14
N ASP A 50 -0.82 -2.64 -9.47
CA ASP A 50 -1.58 -1.69 -10.28
C ASP A 50 -3.06 -1.68 -9.86
N ALA A 51 -3.67 -2.85 -9.77
CA ALA A 51 -5.07 -3.00 -9.34
C ALA A 51 -5.29 -2.55 -7.89
N ALA A 52 -4.27 -2.63 -7.03
CA ALA A 52 -4.35 -2.10 -5.67
C ALA A 52 -4.24 -0.57 -5.62
N LEU A 53 -3.38 0.03 -6.45
CA LEU A 53 -3.24 1.48 -6.57
C LEU A 53 -4.49 2.11 -7.19
N GLU A 54 -5.04 1.52 -8.26
CA GLU A 54 -6.30 1.98 -8.87
C GLU A 54 -7.45 2.01 -7.85
N ARG A 55 -7.60 0.95 -7.06
CA ARG A 55 -8.61 0.91 -5.99
C ARG A 55 -8.35 1.95 -4.89
N ALA A 56 -7.09 2.22 -4.58
CA ALA A 56 -6.72 3.18 -3.56
C ALA A 56 -7.05 4.63 -3.97
N LEU A 57 -7.10 4.94 -5.28
CA LEU A 57 -7.58 6.23 -5.80
C LEU A 57 -9.06 6.49 -5.48
N GLU A 58 -9.84 5.44 -5.22
CA GLU A 58 -11.26 5.53 -4.87
C GLU A 58 -11.53 5.34 -3.37
N ASP A 59 -10.49 5.22 -2.53
CA ASP A 59 -10.66 4.98 -1.10
C ASP A 59 -11.42 6.14 -0.45
N ARG A 60 -12.29 5.81 0.52
CA ARG A 60 -13.02 6.81 1.31
C ARG A 60 -12.11 7.78 2.07
N ASP A 61 -10.93 7.33 2.47
CA ASP A 61 -9.93 8.13 3.18
C ASP A 61 -9.07 8.91 2.18
N TRP A 62 -9.11 10.23 2.27
CA TRP A 62 -8.38 11.10 1.35
C TRP A 62 -6.87 10.91 1.40
N GLN A 63 -6.32 10.48 2.55
CA GLN A 63 -4.88 10.25 2.67
C GLN A 63 -4.44 8.97 1.94
N VAL A 64 -5.36 8.02 1.75
CA VAL A 64 -5.10 6.82 0.95
C VAL A 64 -5.10 7.17 -0.53
N ARG A 65 -6.07 7.99 -0.98
CA ARG A 65 -6.13 8.48 -2.36
C ARG A 65 -4.88 9.27 -2.74
N GLN A 66 -4.47 10.22 -1.90
CA GLN A 66 -3.24 10.99 -2.11
C GLN A 66 -1.99 10.11 -2.20
N ALA A 67 -1.87 9.09 -1.33
CA ALA A 67 -0.72 8.18 -1.41
C ALA A 67 -0.67 7.39 -2.72
N ALA A 68 -1.82 7.03 -3.29
CA ALA A 68 -1.89 6.34 -4.58
C ALA A 68 -1.59 7.29 -5.75
N GLU A 69 -2.11 8.53 -5.70
CA GLU A 69 -1.80 9.58 -6.67
C GLU A 69 -0.29 9.89 -6.70
N ASP A 70 0.34 10.02 -5.53
CA ASP A 70 1.78 10.29 -5.42
C ASP A 70 2.61 9.16 -6.05
N LEU A 71 2.30 7.90 -5.75
CA LEU A 71 3.00 6.74 -6.32
C LEU A 71 2.87 6.69 -7.85
N LEU A 72 1.65 6.84 -8.37
CA LEU A 72 1.40 6.77 -9.82
C LEU A 72 1.98 7.94 -10.60
N ARG A 73 2.37 9.03 -9.93
CA ARG A 73 3.06 10.17 -10.55
C ARG A 73 4.58 9.98 -10.61
N ASP A 74 5.12 9.16 -9.71
CA ASP A 74 6.55 8.93 -9.55
C ASP A 74 7.06 7.68 -10.32
N ASP A 75 6.15 6.83 -10.83
CA ASP A 75 6.40 5.74 -11.80
C ASP A 75 6.56 6.23 -13.26
#